data_AF-R6Y0H5-F1
#
_entry.id   AF-R6Y0H5-F1
#
_cell.length_a   1.000
_cell.length_b   1.000
_cell.length_c   1.000
_cell.angle_alpha   90.00
_cell.angle_beta   90.00
_cell.angle_gamma   90.00
#
_symmetry.space_group_name_H-M   'P 1'
#
loop_
_entity.id
_entity.type
_entity.pdbx_description
1 polymer ?
#
loop_
_entity_poly.entity_id
_entity_poly.type
_entity_poly.pdbx_seq_one_letter_code
_entity_poly.pdbx_strand_id
1 'polypeptide(L)'
;MSETTNRNVPSDAAWYCRHDPEEERFYEIFFKLCKKYNVRWASADEKEKQFLSEVARVTYERDKAKRLGLPLSKIRPSFTQ
;
A
#
# COMPACT_ATOMS: atom_id res chain seq x y z
N MET A 1 1.59 14.51 -48.54
CA MET A 1 1.67 13.46 -47.50
C MET A 1 1.27 14.09 -46.18
N SER A 2 0.13 13.68 -45.61
CA SER A 2 -0.36 14.16 -44.32
C SER A 2 0.47 13.59 -43.18
N GLU A 3 1.07 14.48 -42.41
CA GLU A 3 1.78 14.25 -41.16
C GLU A 3 0.75 13.97 -40.06
N THR A 4 0.55 12.70 -39.70
CA THR A 4 -0.38 12.32 -38.63
C THR A 4 0.37 11.74 -37.44
N THR A 5 0.53 12.61 -36.45
CA THR A 5 0.34 12.34 -35.02
C THR A 5 1.27 11.28 -34.41
N ASN A 6 2.37 11.76 -33.83
CA ASN A 6 3.10 11.09 -32.76
C ASN A 6 2.13 10.86 -31.58
N ARG A 7 1.43 9.73 -31.59
CA ARG A 7 0.69 9.25 -30.43
C ARG A 7 1.74 8.68 -29.48
N ASN A 8 2.05 9.44 -28.43
CA ASN A 8 2.76 8.96 -27.25
C ASN A 8 1.89 7.91 -26.55
N VAL A 9 1.81 6.71 -27.14
CA VAL A 9 1.17 5.54 -26.55
C VAL A 9 2.21 4.95 -25.60
N PRO A 10 1.96 4.93 -24.27
CA PRO A 10 2.85 4.25 -23.36
C PRO A 10 2.98 2.79 -23.79
N SER A 11 4.21 2.30 -23.90
CA SER A 11 4.50 0.88 -24.13
C SER A 11 3.74 0.02 -23.11
N ASP A 12 3.31 -1.17 -23.51
CA ASP A 12 2.61 -2.14 -22.65
C ASP A 12 3.42 -2.46 -21.37
N ALA A 13 4.75 -2.34 -21.45
CA ALA A 13 5.65 -2.54 -20.33
C ALA A 13 5.75 -1.34 -19.35
N ALA A 14 5.31 -0.14 -19.76
CA ALA A 14 5.44 1.07 -18.95
C ALA A 14 4.74 0.94 -17.59
N TRP A 15 3.70 0.11 -17.50
CA TRP A 15 3.00 -0.20 -16.26
C TRP A 15 3.92 -0.82 -15.19
N TYR A 16 4.82 -1.74 -15.58
CA TYR A 16 5.77 -2.38 -14.66
C TYR A 16 6.87 -1.43 -14.16
N CYS A 17 7.19 -0.42 -14.95
CA CYS A 17 8.21 0.57 -14.60
C CYS A 17 7.64 1.74 -13.79
N ARG A 18 6.33 1.76 -13.52
CA ARG A 18 5.75 2.80 -12.68
C ARG A 18 6.16 2.57 -11.24
N HIS A 19 6.86 3.55 -10.69
CA HIS A 19 7.23 3.59 -9.29
C HIS A 19 6.24 4.50 -8.56
N ASP A 20 5.38 3.92 -7.73
CA ASP A 20 4.53 4.67 -6.81
C ASP A 20 5.18 4.68 -5.40
N PRO A 21 5.66 5.84 -4.93
CA PRO A 21 6.30 5.93 -3.63
C PRO A 21 5.35 5.63 -2.45
N GLU A 22 4.04 5.76 -2.64
CA GLU A 22 3.04 5.40 -1.63
C GLU A 22 2.85 3.89 -1.55
N GLU A 23 2.84 3.21 -2.69
CA GLU A 23 2.76 1.75 -2.78
C GLU A 23 3.98 1.10 -2.12
N GLU A 24 5.17 1.60 -2.42
CA GLU A 24 6.42 1.13 -1.78
C GLU A 24 6.35 1.24 -0.25
N ARG A 25 5.81 2.36 0.26
CA ARG A 25 5.70 2.61 1.71
C ARG A 25 4.69 1.70 2.37
N PHE A 26 3.58 1.41 1.70
CA PHE A 26 2.65 0.40 2.17
C PHE A 26 3.35 -0.96 2.32
N TYR A 27 4.08 -1.40 1.30
CA TYR A 27 4.78 -2.69 1.34
C TYR A 27 5.90 -2.75 2.38
N GLU A 28 6.65 -1.66 2.57
CA GLU A 28 7.63 -1.57 3.65
C GLU A 28 6.99 -1.78 5.03
N ILE A 29 5.87 -1.10 5.30
CA ILE A 29 5.11 -1.24 6.54
C ILE A 29 4.61 -2.69 6.67
N PHE A 30 3.99 -3.20 5.62
CA PHE A 30 3.42 -4.54 5.59
C PHE A 30 4.49 -5.62 5.90
N PHE A 31 5.64 -5.60 5.24
CA PHE A 31 6.71 -6.57 5.48
C PHE A 31 7.33 -6.44 6.87
N LYS A 32 7.44 -5.20 7.39
CA LYS A 32 7.87 -4.99 8.80
C LYS A 32 6.87 -5.62 9.77
N LEU A 33 5.57 -5.54 9.51
CA LEU A 33 4.54 -6.17 10.34
C LEU A 33 4.55 -7.69 10.23
N CYS A 34 4.69 -8.27 9.03
CA CYS A 34 4.86 -9.71 8.86
C CYS A 34 6.01 -10.25 9.72
N LYS A 35 7.17 -9.57 9.71
CA LYS A 35 8.32 -9.93 10.54
C LYS A 35 8.02 -9.76 12.03
N LYS A 36 7.38 -8.65 12.43
CA LYS A 36 7.05 -8.35 13.83
C LYS A 36 6.13 -9.40 14.47
N TYR A 37 5.15 -9.88 13.72
CA TYR A 37 4.16 -10.85 14.21
C TYR A 37 4.51 -12.30 13.84
N ASN A 38 5.67 -12.53 13.20
CA ASN A 38 6.10 -13.83 12.71
C ASN A 38 5.07 -14.52 11.79
N VAL A 39 4.36 -13.74 10.98
CA VAL A 39 3.34 -14.25 10.06
C VAL A 39 3.93 -14.36 8.66
N ARG A 40 3.94 -15.58 8.12
CA ARG A 40 4.28 -15.84 6.71
C ARG A 40 3.03 -15.69 5.86
N TRP A 41 2.85 -14.52 5.25
CA TRP A 41 1.64 -14.17 4.49
C TRP A 41 1.15 -15.26 3.52
N ALA A 42 2.07 -15.88 2.76
CA ALA A 42 1.73 -16.91 1.77
C ALA A 42 1.08 -18.15 2.38
N SER A 43 1.43 -18.50 3.63
CA SER A 43 0.92 -19.67 4.35
C SER A 43 0.02 -19.30 5.54
N ALA A 44 -0.26 -18.01 5.72
CA ALA A 44 -1.05 -17.51 6.84
C ALA A 44 -2.51 -17.95 6.70
N ASP A 45 -3.14 -18.26 7.83
CA ASP A 45 -4.57 -18.51 7.86
C ASP A 45 -5.38 -17.22 7.63
N GLU A 46 -6.69 -17.38 7.46
CA GLU A 46 -7.57 -16.24 7.16
C GLU A 46 -7.61 -15.22 8.30
N LYS A 47 -7.53 -15.67 9.56
CA LYS A 47 -7.55 -14.77 10.72
C LYS A 47 -6.25 -13.98 10.80
N GLU A 48 -5.11 -14.62 10.57
CA GLU A 48 -3.80 -13.99 10.52
C GLU A 48 -3.73 -12.97 9.37
N LYS A 49 -4.29 -13.30 8.20
CA LYS A 49 -4.37 -12.38 7.07
C LYS A 49 -5.25 -11.18 7.36
N GLN A 50 -6.43 -11.38 7.95
CA GLN A 50 -7.32 -10.30 8.36
C GLN A 50 -6.67 -9.41 9.41
N PHE A 51 -6.03 -10.01 10.41
CA PHE A 51 -5.29 -9.29 11.44
C PHE A 51 -4.19 -8.41 10.85
N LEU A 52 -3.30 -8.98 10.03
CA LEU A 52 -2.21 -8.23 9.42
C LEU A 52 -2.72 -7.14 8.48
N SER A 53 -3.76 -7.40 7.70
CA SER A 53 -4.34 -6.42 6.78
C SER A 53 -4.86 -5.20 7.52
N GLU A 54 -5.58 -5.39 8.62
CA GLU A 54 -6.10 -4.27 9.41
C GLU A 54 -4.98 -3.50 10.12
N VAL A 55 -4.00 -4.20 10.72
CA VAL A 55 -2.86 -3.52 11.36
C VAL A 55 -2.03 -2.77 10.32
N ALA A 56 -1.81 -3.33 9.13
CA ALA A 56 -1.12 -2.68 8.03
C ALA A 56 -1.88 -1.42 7.56
N ARG A 57 -3.18 -1.54 7.32
CA ARG A 57 -4.05 -0.43 6.93
C ARG A 57 -3.95 0.72 7.92
N VAL A 58 -4.17 0.46 9.22
CA VAL A 58 -4.13 1.50 10.25
C VAL A 58 -2.74 2.10 10.41
N THR A 59 -1.69 1.28 10.34
CA THR A 59 -0.31 1.77 10.45
C THR A 59 0.03 2.70 9.29
N TYR A 60 -0.31 2.30 8.07
CA TYR A 60 -0.11 3.11 6.86
C TYR A 60 -0.92 4.40 6.88
N GLU A 61 -2.23 4.34 7.20
CA GLU A 61 -3.07 5.54 7.28
C GLU A 61 -2.55 6.54 8.32
N ARG A 62 -2.06 6.05 9.48
CA ARG A 62 -1.48 6.92 10.52
C ARG A 62 -0.16 7.53 10.08
N ASP A 63 0.70 6.75 9.44
CA ASP A 63 1.97 7.25 8.90
C ASP A 63 1.73 8.34 7.85
N LYS A 64 0.84 8.05 6.88
CA LYS A 64 0.42 8.98 5.84
C LYS A 64 -0.18 10.25 6.42
N ALA A 65 -1.09 10.14 7.37
CA ALA A 65 -1.70 11.32 8.00
C ALA A 65 -0.67 12.17 8.75
N LYS A 66 0.29 11.57 9.46
CA LYS A 66 1.38 12.32 10.10
C LYS A 66 2.22 13.09 9.10
N ARG A 67 2.63 12.45 8.00
CA ARG A 67 3.45 13.08 6.95
C ARG A 67 2.71 14.21 6.22
N LEU A 68 1.41 14.05 6.03
CA LEU A 68 0.57 15.04 5.34
C LEU A 68 -0.03 16.10 6.28
N GLY A 69 0.23 16.03 7.59
CA GLY A 69 -0.38 16.93 8.58
C GLY A 69 -1.90 16.78 8.73
N LEU A 70 -2.44 15.60 8.40
CA LEU A 70 -3.87 15.32 8.47
C LEU A 70 -4.28 14.88 9.88
N PRO A 71 -5.52 15.18 10.32
CA PRO A 71 -5.99 14.80 11.64
C PRO A 71 -6.12 13.29 11.79
N LEU A 72 -5.46 12.73 12.82
CA LEU A 72 -5.51 11.30 13.14
C LEU A 72 -6.89 10.83 13.60
N SER A 73 -7.78 11.74 14.01
CA SER A 73 -9.15 11.43 14.44
C SER A 73 -10.04 10.88 13.32
N LYS A 74 -9.64 11.05 12.05
CA LYS A 74 -10.36 10.52 10.88
C LYS A 74 -9.99 9.07 10.54
N ILE A 75 -8.96 8.52 11.19
CA ILE A 75 -8.47 7.17 10.92
C ILE A 75 -9.30 6.16 11.70
N ARG A 76 -9.87 5.18 11.00
CA ARG A 76 -10.66 4.11 11.61
C ARG A 76 -9.77 3.23 12.50
N PRO A 77 -10.12 2.99 13.78
CA PRO A 77 -9.41 2.05 14.65
C PRO A 77 -9.29 0.64 14.03
N SER A 78 -8.28 -0.11 14.44
CA SER A 78 -7.91 -1.41 13.86
C SER A 78 -8.92 -2.52 14.17
N PHE A 79 -9.47 -2.53 15.37
CA PHE A 79 -10.56 -3.42 15.77
C PHE A 79 -11.48 -2.59 16.66
N THR A 80 -12.72 -2.39 16.23
CA THR A 80 -13.74 -1.79 17.10
C THR A 80 -14.11 -2.81 18.16
N GLN A 81 -13.94 -2.43 19.43
CA GLN A 81 -14.43 -3.17 20.59
C GLN A 81 -15.94 -2.97 20.76
#